data_AF-W2R277-F1
#
_entry.id   AF-W2R277-F1
#
_cell.length_a   1.000
_cell.length_b   1.000
_cell.length_c   1.000
_cell.angle_alpha   90.00
_cell.angle_beta   90.00
_cell.angle_gamma   90.00
#
_symmetry.space_group_name_H-M   'P 1'
#
loop_
_entity.id
_entity.type
_entity.pdbx_description
1 polymer ?
#
loop_
_entity_poly.entity_id
_entity_poly.type
_entity_poly.pdbx_seq_one_letter_code
_entity_poly.pdbx_strand_id
1 'polypeptide(L)'
;MPDANFPDNADVQAFLRGPYVSMNTIGVHHFNGNGHARNYAAKWMCEQQVNASFTLETEGRAQHVYVFNEDVYTLMKTVFITKTWTWFGEHQKKLVEYKEELNRLSR
;
A
#
# COMPACT_ATOMS: atom_id res chain seq x y z
N MET A 1 -1.12 2.88 9.90
CA MET A 1 -0.33 1.94 10.72
C MET A 1 0.94 2.66 11.12
N PRO A 2 0.93 3.52 12.16
CA PRO A 2 2.06 4.41 12.45
C PRO A 2 3.38 3.65 12.62
N ASP A 3 3.31 2.42 13.14
CA ASP A 3 4.47 1.55 13.37
C ASP A 3 4.65 0.46 12.30
N ALA A 4 3.95 0.56 11.15
CA ALA A 4 4.10 -0.42 10.07
C ALA A 4 5.55 -0.54 9.64
N ASN A 5 6.03 -1.77 9.50
CA ASN A 5 7.35 -2.07 8.98
C ASN A 5 7.22 -2.73 7.61
N PHE A 6 7.87 -2.14 6.60
CA PHE A 6 7.93 -2.68 5.25
C PHE A 6 9.37 -2.53 4.74
N PRO A 7 10.24 -3.53 4.97
CA PRO A 7 11.68 -3.36 4.81
C PRO A 7 12.16 -3.24 3.36
N ASP A 8 11.35 -3.67 2.38
CA ASP A 8 11.74 -3.73 0.98
C ASP A 8 11.55 -2.41 0.23
N ASN A 9 10.68 -1.52 0.73
CA ASN A 9 10.41 -0.23 0.09
C ASN A 9 9.96 0.83 1.09
N ALA A 10 10.74 1.91 1.21
CA ALA A 10 10.49 3.00 2.15
C ALA A 10 9.23 3.81 1.82
N ASP A 11 8.87 3.96 0.54
CA ASP A 11 7.67 4.69 0.11
C ASP A 11 6.40 3.89 0.43
N VAL A 12 6.43 2.57 0.22
CA VAL A 12 5.35 1.67 0.66
C VAL A 12 5.21 1.74 2.19
N GLN A 13 6.33 1.73 2.93
CA GLN A 13 6.29 1.90 4.38
C GLN A 13 5.67 3.24 4.78
N ALA A 14 6.10 4.34 4.15
CA ALA A 14 5.56 5.67 4.41
C ALA A 14 4.06 5.74 4.10
N PHE A 15 3.62 5.13 3.00
CA PHE A 15 2.19 4.97 2.68
C PHE A 15 1.45 4.22 3.77
N LEU A 16 1.95 3.06 4.23
CA LEU A 16 1.30 2.24 5.27
C LEU A 16 1.15 3.03 6.59
N ARG A 17 2.12 3.87 6.90
CA ARG A 17 2.09 4.79 8.05
C ARG A 17 1.16 5.98 7.86
N GLY A 18 1.00 6.44 6.61
CA GLY A 18 0.19 7.59 6.25
C GLY A 18 -1.33 7.37 6.31
N PRO A 19 -2.12 8.38 5.90
CA PRO A 19 -3.58 8.36 5.99
C PRO A 19 -4.26 7.68 4.79
N TYR A 20 -3.57 7.53 3.66
CA TYR A 20 -4.17 7.01 2.42
C TYR A 20 -4.56 5.54 2.53
N VAL A 21 -5.65 5.15 1.86
CA VAL A 21 -6.22 3.80 1.95
C VAL A 21 -5.57 2.83 0.96
N SER A 22 -5.23 3.31 -0.23
CA SER A 22 -4.64 2.50 -1.30
C SER A 22 -3.54 3.30 -2.01
N MET A 23 -2.53 2.59 -2.54
CA MET A 23 -1.53 3.14 -3.45
C MET A 23 -1.27 2.14 -4.58
N ASN A 24 -0.80 2.65 -5.72
CA ASN A 24 -0.18 1.82 -6.74
C ASN A 24 1.35 1.92 -6.63
N THR A 25 2.04 0.98 -7.25
CA THR A 25 3.51 0.87 -7.23
C THR A 25 4.18 1.59 -8.40
N ILE A 26 3.42 2.33 -9.23
CA ILE A 26 3.98 3.06 -10.38
C ILE A 26 4.91 4.15 -9.85
N GLY A 27 6.15 4.17 -10.36
CA GLY A 27 7.18 5.12 -9.91
C GLY A 27 7.79 4.80 -8.54
N VAL A 28 7.25 3.80 -7.82
CA VAL A 28 7.73 3.35 -6.50
C VAL A 28 8.53 2.05 -6.62
N HIS A 29 8.06 1.13 -7.47
CA HIS A 29 8.75 -0.12 -7.76
C HIS A 29 8.55 -0.53 -9.23
N HIS A 30 9.65 -0.82 -9.92
CA HIS A 30 9.62 -1.23 -11.31
C HIS A 30 9.62 -2.76 -11.44
N PHE A 31 8.61 -3.32 -12.09
CA PHE A 31 8.53 -4.76 -12.33
C PHE A 31 9.01 -5.14 -13.73
N ASN A 32 9.97 -6.07 -13.80
CA ASN A 32 10.48 -6.57 -15.08
C ASN A 32 9.45 -7.42 -15.87
N GLY A 33 8.35 -7.85 -15.25
CA GLY A 33 7.36 -8.74 -15.87
C GLY A 33 6.09 -8.88 -15.05
N ASN A 34 5.00 -9.35 -15.68
CA ASN A 34 3.78 -9.72 -14.97
C ASN A 34 4.05 -10.81 -13.92
N GLY A 35 4.95 -11.77 -14.24
CA GLY A 35 5.40 -12.79 -13.29
C GLY A 35 6.08 -12.19 -12.06
N HIS A 36 6.92 -11.16 -12.24
CA HIS A 36 7.57 -10.48 -11.11
C HIS A 36 6.58 -9.71 -10.24
N ALA A 37 5.61 -9.01 -10.84
CA ALA A 37 4.56 -8.32 -10.08
C ALA A 37 3.69 -9.30 -9.28
N ARG A 38 3.33 -10.45 -9.88
CA ARG A 38 2.59 -11.52 -9.20
C ARG A 38 3.40 -12.15 -8.07
N ASN A 39 4.67 -12.43 -8.29
CA ASN A 39 5.55 -12.99 -7.27
C ASN A 39 5.75 -12.00 -6.12
N TYR A 40 5.85 -10.71 -6.41
CA TYR A 40 5.91 -9.66 -5.39
C TYR A 40 4.64 -9.63 -4.54
N ALA A 41 3.46 -9.60 -5.18
CA ALA A 41 2.19 -9.65 -4.47
C ALA A 41 2.07 -10.93 -3.63
N ALA A 42 2.38 -12.10 -4.19
CA ALA A 42 2.32 -13.38 -3.50
C ALA A 42 3.29 -13.43 -2.30
N LYS A 43 4.53 -12.97 -2.46
CA LYS A 43 5.52 -12.88 -1.39
C LYS A 43 4.95 -12.11 -0.19
N TRP A 44 4.48 -10.89 -0.41
CA TRP A 44 3.98 -10.03 0.67
C TRP A 44 2.62 -10.44 1.24
N MET A 45 1.85 -11.25 0.50
CA MET A 45 0.66 -11.89 1.04
C MET A 45 0.97 -13.13 1.89
N CYS A 46 2.12 -13.80 1.65
CA CYS A 46 2.56 -14.95 2.44
C CYS A 46 3.43 -14.57 3.64
N GLU A 47 4.21 -13.49 3.54
CA GLU A 47 5.07 -13.01 4.62
C GLU A 47 4.25 -12.39 5.77
N GLN A 48 4.81 -12.48 6.98
CA GLN A 48 4.18 -11.89 8.15
C GLN A 48 4.17 -10.36 8.02
N GLN A 49 2.97 -9.78 8.08
CA GLN A 49 2.80 -8.33 8.07
C GLN A 49 3.08 -7.77 9.47
N VAL A 50 4.25 -7.18 9.67
CA VAL A 50 4.69 -6.68 10.99
C VAL A 50 4.10 -5.30 11.27
N ASN A 51 3.26 -5.20 12.30
CA ASN A 51 2.52 -4.00 12.69
C ASN A 51 1.70 -3.39 11.54
N ALA A 52 1.33 -4.23 10.57
CA ALA A 52 0.68 -3.82 9.36
C ALA A 52 -0.44 -4.80 8.98
N SER A 53 -1.44 -4.30 8.24
CA SER A 53 -2.47 -5.12 7.64
C SER A 53 -2.90 -4.53 6.30
N PHE A 54 -2.62 -5.27 5.23
CA PHE A 54 -2.85 -4.84 3.84
C PHE A 54 -3.05 -6.04 2.91
N THR A 55 -3.66 -5.78 1.76
CA THR A 55 -3.76 -6.69 0.63
C THR A 55 -2.97 -6.15 -0.55
N LEU A 56 -2.51 -7.06 -1.42
CA LEU A 56 -1.90 -6.69 -2.70
C LEU A 56 -2.63 -7.35 -3.85
N GLU A 57 -2.89 -6.57 -4.90
CA GLU A 57 -3.53 -7.04 -6.12
C GLU A 57 -2.72 -6.58 -7.34
N THR A 58 -2.47 -7.49 -8.27
CA THR A 58 -1.82 -7.14 -9.54
C THR A 58 -2.86 -6.66 -10.53
N GLU A 59 -2.64 -5.50 -11.13
CA GLU A 59 -3.42 -5.03 -12.26
C GLU A 59 -2.51 -4.89 -13.49
N GLY A 60 -2.89 -5.58 -14.57
CA GLY A 60 -2.32 -5.35 -15.88
C GLY A 60 -3.21 -4.39 -16.66
N ARG A 61 -3.02 -3.08 -16.49
CA ARG A 61 -3.65 -2.10 -17.38
C ARG A 61 -2.69 -1.78 -18.52
N ALA A 62 -3.20 -1.80 -19.75
CA ALA A 62 -2.50 -1.16 -20.85
C ALA A 62 -2.48 0.34 -20.57
N GLN A 63 -1.29 0.91 -20.35
CA GLN A 63 -1.12 2.34 -20.28
C GLN A 63 -0.70 2.84 -21.65
N HIS A 64 -1.37 3.89 -22.09
CA HIS A 64 -1.00 4.61 -23.29
C HIS A 64 0.25 5.45 -23.01
N VAL A 65 1.36 5.11 -23.65
CA VAL A 65 2.62 5.84 -23.53
C VAL A 65 2.91 6.50 -24.86
N TYR A 66 2.99 7.83 -24.87
CA TYR A 66 3.45 8.58 -26.04
C TYR A 66 4.97 8.49 -26.12
N VAL A 67 5.48 7.76 -27.09
CA VAL A 67 6.93 7.66 -27.37
C VAL A 67 7.15 8.08 -28.82
N PHE A 68 7.96 9.12 -29.04
CA PHE A 68 8.30 9.64 -30.37
C PHE A 68 7.10 9.91 -31.31
N ASN A 69 6.00 10.48 -30.80
CA ASN A 69 4.76 10.75 -31.56
C ASN A 69 4.04 9.49 -32.06
N GLU A 70 4.38 8.31 -31.55
CA GLU A 70 3.62 7.09 -31.77
C GLU A 70 2.85 6.70 -30.50
N ASP A 71 1.61 6.25 -30.73
CA ASP A 71 0.75 5.67 -29.70
C ASP A 71 1.29 4.27 -29.36
N VAL A 72 2.07 4.15 -28.29
CA VAL A 72 2.62 2.86 -27.83
C VAL A 72 1.85 2.40 -26.59
N TYR A 73 1.12 1.29 -26.71
CA TYR A 73 0.49 0.63 -25.57
C TYR A 73 1.52 -0.18 -24.80
N THR A 74 1.90 0.30 -23.61
CA THR A 74 2.76 -0.46 -22.70
C THR A 74 1.89 -1.09 -21.62
N LEU A 75 2.02 -2.40 -21.40
CA LEU A 75 1.41 -3.04 -20.24
C LEU A 75 2.13 -2.55 -18.98
N MET A 76 1.55 -1.59 -18.27
CA MET A 76 2.07 -1.18 -16.98
C MET A 76 1.75 -2.27 -15.96
N LYS A 77 2.82 -2.91 -15.51
CA LYS A 77 2.79 -3.95 -14.48
C LYS A 77 2.65 -3.26 -13.14
N THR A 78 1.44 -3.27 -12.59
CA THR A 78 1.16 -2.51 -11.37
C THR A 78 0.68 -3.43 -10.28
N VAL A 79 1.18 -3.21 -9.07
CA VAL A 79 0.64 -3.78 -7.84
C VAL A 79 -0.05 -2.68 -7.07
N PHE A 80 -1.30 -2.90 -6.69
CA PHE A 80 -2.03 -2.06 -5.76
C PHE A 80 -1.86 -2.62 -4.36
N ILE A 81 -1.57 -1.73 -3.42
CA ILE A 81 -1.45 -2.05 -2.00
C ILE A 81 -2.59 -1.34 -1.28
N THR A 82 -3.45 -2.10 -0.62
CA THR A 82 -4.65 -1.56 0.03
C THR A 82 -4.67 -1.95 1.49
N LYS A 83 -4.86 -0.96 2.38
CA LYS A 83 -4.97 -1.21 3.82
C LYS A 83 -6.27 -1.95 4.12
N THR A 84 -6.23 -2.92 5.03
CA THR A 84 -7.44 -3.65 5.42
C THR A 84 -8.31 -2.82 6.37
N TRP A 85 -9.62 -3.03 6.30
CA TRP A 85 -10.59 -2.39 7.18
C TRP A 85 -10.43 -2.81 8.65
N THR A 86 -9.94 -4.02 8.90
CA THR A 86 -9.71 -4.54 10.26
C THR A 86 -8.77 -3.64 11.06
N TRP A 87 -7.62 -3.28 10.48
CA TRP A 87 -6.69 -2.36 11.12
C TRP A 87 -7.28 -0.96 11.31
N PHE A 88 -7.99 -0.45 10.29
CA PHE A 88 -8.63 0.87 10.36
C PHE A 88 -9.66 0.93 11.49
N GLY A 89 -10.52 -0.09 11.60
CA GLY A 89 -11.54 -0.18 12.65
C GLY A 89 -10.93 -0.25 14.06
N GLU A 90 -9.87 -1.02 14.26
CA GLU A 90 -9.16 -1.08 15.54
C GLU A 90 -8.54 0.27 15.93
N HIS A 91 -7.98 1.01 14.97
CA HIS A 91 -7.37 2.31 15.25
C HIS A 91 -8.39 3.43 15.46
N GLN A 92 -9.54 3.38 14.78
CA GLN A 92 -10.65 4.29 15.07
C GLN A 92 -11.14 4.12 16.51
N LYS A 93 -11.23 2.88 17.02
CA LYS A 93 -11.59 2.62 18.42
C LYS A 93 -10.56 3.21 19.38
N LYS A 94 -9.27 2.92 19.19
CA LYS A 94 -8.19 3.48 20.02
C LYS A 94 -8.17 5.02 20.00
N LEU A 95 -8.48 5.63 18.86
CA LEU A 95 -8.51 7.09 18.74
C LEU A 95 -9.66 7.72 19.53
N VAL A 96 -10.80 7.04 19.64
CA VAL A 96 -11.90 7.45 20.53
C VAL A 96 -11.45 7.35 21.99
N GLU A 97 -10.83 6.22 22.38
CA GLU A 97 -10.30 6.02 23.74
C GLU A 97 -9.30 7.10 24.13
N TYR A 98 -8.33 7.42 23.26
CA TYR A 98 -7.35 8.48 23.52
C TYR A 98 -7.99 9.86 23.63
N LYS A 99 -9.03 10.16 22.84
CA LYS A 99 -9.76 11.43 22.98
C LYS A 99 -10.49 11.52 24.31
N GLU A 100 -11.10 10.44 24.77
CA GLU A 100 -11.75 10.40 26.09
C GLU A 100 -10.74 10.56 27.22
N GLU A 101 -9.59 9.88 27.14
CA GLU A 101 -8.51 10.00 28.12
C GLU A 101 -7.94 11.43 28.15
N LEU A 102 -7.66 12.01 26.98
CA LEU A 102 -7.17 13.39 26.87
C LEU A 102 -8.15 14.38 27.52
N ASN A 103 -9.46 14.21 27.27
CA ASN A 103 -10.51 15.04 27.88
C ASN A 103 -10.57 14.89 29.40
N ARG A 104 -10.22 13.72 29.95
CA ARG A 104 -10.14 13.49 31.40
C ARG A 104 -8.90 14.14 32.01
N LEU A 105 -7.76 14.10 31.32
CA LEU A 105 -6.49 14.66 31.78
C LEU A 105 -6.39 16.18 31.60
N SER A 106 -7.17 16.76 30.68
CA SER A 106 -7.25 18.21 30.47
C SER A 106 -8.21 18.92 31.44
N ARG A 107 -8.71 18.22 32.46
CA ARG A 107 -9.63 18.73 33.50
C ARG A 107 -8.92 18.83 34.84
#